data_AF-A0A1Q9EXU6-F1
#
_entry.id   AF-A0A1Q9EXU6-F1
#
_cell.length_a   1.000
_cell.length_b   1.000
_cell.length_c   1.000
_cell.angle_alpha   90.00
_cell.angle_beta   90.00
_cell.angle_gamma   90.00
#
_symmetry.space_group_name_H-M   'P 1'
#
loop_
_entity.id
_entity.type
_entity.pdbx_description
1 polymer ?
#
loop_
_entity_poly.entity_id
_entity_poly.type
_entity_poly.pdbx_seq_one_letter_code
_entity_poly.pdbx_strand_id
1 'polypeptide(L)'
;MSISLEVGLLSGKTATVEAGLHEDVQSLKLRAEIALGVGRGRLLDSFGNILASCTPVIEARLQNGGSLTLHVSRVQLSDSRFSFAAILGDASAVTWGLAKYGGDSSAVQAQLQDVQQIQASKSAFAAILGDGSVVTWGYADRGGDSSAVQAQLKNVQQIQATYRAFAAILVDGSVVTWGEADAGGDSSAVQDQLKNVQQIQASDGAFAAILGDGSVVTWGDAGFGGDSSAVQHQLKNVQQIQASVLAFAAILGDGSIVPGNQITFMWCAPGQRFPYFLLICTPYVTGPLHSLLSNCTSVYVALLSILLLRQRYSLLQVAALLFVLAAVIIGILPSFVLLVRRNPFFALLLALSCVGNALSFILKEFLFKRYDSWLLEEYGQTSEKGLNIFVLNTHEAIAQLPFTLILVPLNVAFGQTNGQSLFEYLKDATDCVFQSTPDVCGSESSHAEWAGKLTLMYVVFNLCMNVTTLLAVKYGSALGTFVALKAIFPVSMVLFAYVQWPLLGKTDIHWLTWMSVLVLLPSIGVYQWATIQQNKRAAIHPSLASCCWPFGAARAA
;
A
#
# COMPACT_ATOMS: atom_id res chain seq x y z
N MET A 1 18.59 -61.51 7.55
CA MET A 1 18.75 -61.44 6.08
C MET A 1 18.62 -59.97 5.69
N SER A 2 19.53 -59.47 4.86
CA SER A 2 19.47 -58.14 4.26
C SER A 2 19.18 -58.27 2.76
N ILE A 3 18.55 -57.25 2.20
CA ILE A 3 18.34 -57.07 0.76
C ILE A 3 19.11 -55.83 0.31
N SER A 4 19.63 -55.87 -0.91
CA SER A 4 20.30 -54.75 -1.57
C SER A 4 19.31 -54.09 -2.52
N LEU A 5 19.15 -52.77 -2.43
CA LEU A 5 18.20 -51.98 -3.22
C LEU A 5 18.94 -50.86 -3.92
N GLU A 6 18.59 -50.60 -5.18
CA GLU A 6 19.08 -49.44 -5.92
C GLU A 6 18.11 -48.28 -5.72
N VAL A 7 18.58 -47.14 -5.20
CA VAL A 7 17.78 -45.93 -5.02
C VAL A 7 18.27 -44.84 -5.96
N GLY A 8 17.38 -44.37 -6.84
CA GLY A 8 17.67 -43.34 -7.84
C GLY A 8 16.97 -42.01 -7.56
N LEU A 9 17.61 -40.91 -7.98
CA LEU A 9 16.99 -39.60 -8.13
C LEU A 9 16.51 -39.40 -9.56
N LEU A 10 15.52 -38.52 -9.76
CA LEU A 10 15.08 -38.08 -11.10
C LEU A 10 16.18 -37.40 -11.91
N SER A 11 17.28 -36.97 -11.27
CA SER A 11 18.47 -36.43 -11.92
C SER A 11 19.36 -37.51 -12.57
N GLY A 12 19.06 -38.80 -12.36
CA GLY A 12 19.85 -39.94 -12.84
C GLY A 12 20.95 -40.40 -11.88
N LYS A 13 21.15 -39.73 -10.74
CA LYS A 13 22.08 -40.19 -9.68
C LYS A 13 21.48 -41.37 -8.93
N THR A 14 22.21 -42.47 -8.81
CA THR A 14 21.79 -43.67 -8.07
C THR A 14 22.77 -44.04 -6.96
N ALA A 15 22.27 -44.77 -5.96
CA ALA A 15 23.06 -45.34 -4.88
C ALA A 15 22.47 -46.70 -4.47
N THR A 16 23.33 -47.68 -4.19
CA THR A 16 22.91 -48.96 -3.64
C THR A 16 22.90 -48.92 -2.12
N VAL A 17 21.80 -49.35 -1.51
CA VAL A 17 21.61 -49.32 -0.05
C VAL A 17 21.17 -50.72 0.42
N GLU A 18 21.78 -51.19 1.52
CA GLU A 18 21.35 -52.42 2.17
C GLU A 18 20.26 -52.17 3.21
N ALA A 19 19.23 -53.03 3.22
CA ALA A 19 18.13 -53.00 4.15
C ALA A 19 17.91 -54.34 4.83
N GLY A 20 17.76 -54.36 6.16
CA GLY A 20 17.28 -55.53 6.90
C GLY A 20 15.78 -55.76 6.68
N LEU A 21 15.34 -57.02 6.60
CA LEU A 21 13.91 -57.33 6.35
C LEU A 21 12.94 -56.81 7.44
N HIS A 22 13.41 -56.70 8.69
CA HIS A 22 12.59 -56.28 9.84
C HIS A 22 12.81 -54.83 10.25
N GLU A 23 13.64 -54.08 9.52
CA GLU A 23 13.81 -52.66 9.80
C GLU A 23 12.68 -51.86 9.14
N ASP A 24 12.45 -50.66 9.65
CA ASP A 24 11.48 -49.74 9.07
C ASP A 24 12.03 -49.08 7.79
N VAL A 25 11.15 -48.83 6.83
CA VAL A 25 11.46 -48.07 5.60
C VAL A 25 12.10 -46.72 5.92
N GLN A 26 11.81 -46.09 7.07
CA GLN A 26 12.47 -44.86 7.52
C GLN A 26 14.00 -45.00 7.64
N SER A 27 14.50 -46.15 8.12
CA SER A 27 15.93 -46.40 8.26
C SER A 27 16.61 -46.58 6.90
N LEU A 28 15.95 -47.28 5.97
CA LEU A 28 16.36 -47.38 4.57
C LEU A 28 16.39 -45.99 3.91
N LYS A 29 15.34 -45.18 4.11
CA LYS A 29 15.24 -43.81 3.60
C LYS A 29 16.40 -42.94 4.06
N LEU A 30 16.70 -42.93 5.35
CA LEU A 30 17.79 -42.15 5.92
C LEU A 30 19.14 -42.53 5.30
N ARG A 31 19.39 -43.83 5.11
CA ARG A 31 20.61 -44.30 4.43
C ARG A 31 20.68 -43.87 2.97
N ALA A 32 19.55 -43.91 2.25
CA ALA A 32 19.48 -43.45 0.87
C ALA A 32 19.75 -41.94 0.76
N GLU A 33 19.17 -41.12 1.64
CA GLU A 33 19.40 -39.67 1.72
C GLU A 33 20.89 -39.35 1.95
N ILE A 34 21.53 -40.06 2.89
CA ILE A 34 22.97 -39.92 3.18
C ILE A 34 23.81 -40.35 1.98
N ALA A 35 23.53 -41.52 1.38
CA ALA A 35 24.31 -42.05 0.26
C ALA A 35 24.20 -41.17 -1.00
N LEU A 36 23.03 -40.58 -1.24
CA LEU A 36 22.79 -39.68 -2.36
C LEU A 36 23.20 -38.23 -2.06
N GLY A 37 23.48 -37.89 -0.80
CA GLY A 37 23.87 -36.55 -0.37
C GLY A 37 22.75 -35.52 -0.59
N VAL A 38 21.50 -35.91 -0.34
CA VAL A 38 20.31 -35.07 -0.52
C VAL A 38 19.59 -34.83 0.79
N GLY A 39 18.75 -33.79 0.82
CA GLY A 39 17.85 -33.53 1.96
C GLY A 39 16.69 -34.52 2.05
N ARG A 40 15.77 -34.26 2.99
CA ARG A 40 14.61 -35.13 3.24
C ARG A 40 13.78 -35.36 1.99
N GLY A 41 13.42 -36.61 1.71
CA GLY A 41 12.60 -37.00 0.57
C GLY A 41 11.57 -38.09 0.88
N ARG A 42 10.83 -38.50 -0.15
CA ARG A 42 9.89 -39.63 -0.14
C ARG A 42 10.45 -40.77 -0.99
N LEU A 43 10.44 -41.99 -0.46
CA LEU A 43 10.77 -43.19 -1.23
C LEU A 43 9.53 -43.67 -1.98
N LEU A 44 9.73 -43.95 -3.27
CA LEU A 44 8.72 -44.47 -4.17
C LEU A 44 9.16 -45.85 -4.68
N ASP A 45 8.23 -46.78 -4.78
CA ASP A 45 8.46 -48.05 -5.46
C ASP A 45 8.54 -47.88 -6.99
N SER A 46 8.77 -48.98 -7.70
CA SER A 46 8.84 -49.00 -9.17
C SER A 46 7.52 -48.63 -9.87
N PHE A 47 6.41 -48.62 -9.14
CA PHE A 47 5.09 -48.24 -9.65
C PHE A 47 4.73 -46.78 -9.30
N GLY A 48 5.61 -46.08 -8.58
CA GLY A 48 5.37 -44.71 -8.13
C GLY A 48 4.54 -44.60 -6.85
N ASN A 49 4.34 -45.69 -6.11
CA ASN A 49 3.65 -45.65 -4.82
C ASN A 49 4.63 -45.20 -3.73
N ILE A 50 4.16 -44.30 -2.86
CA ILE A 50 4.95 -43.83 -1.71
C ILE A 50 5.04 -44.95 -0.67
N LEU A 51 6.25 -45.26 -0.23
CA LEU A 51 6.50 -46.21 0.84
C LEU A 51 6.32 -45.52 2.20
N ALA A 52 5.38 -46.02 3.01
CA ALA A 52 5.13 -45.50 4.34
C ALA A 52 6.33 -45.74 5.27
N SER A 53 6.70 -44.70 6.03
CA SER A 53 7.95 -44.70 6.81
C SER A 53 7.99 -45.76 7.92
N CYS A 54 6.83 -46.07 8.53
CA CYS A 54 6.69 -47.04 9.62
C CYS A 54 6.42 -48.48 9.16
N THR A 55 6.40 -48.74 7.85
CA THR A 55 6.20 -50.09 7.33
C THR A 55 7.52 -50.86 7.36
N PRO A 56 7.55 -52.09 7.91
CA PRO A 56 8.72 -52.95 7.81
C PRO A 56 9.05 -53.25 6.34
N VAL A 57 10.34 -53.32 6.01
CA VAL A 57 10.81 -53.59 4.64
C VAL A 57 10.19 -54.86 4.03
N ILE A 58 9.97 -55.90 4.84
CA ILE A 58 9.31 -57.15 4.42
C ILE A 58 7.84 -56.93 4.01
N GLU A 59 7.10 -56.06 4.70
CA GLU A 59 5.69 -55.76 4.42
C GLU A 59 5.56 -54.82 3.21
N ALA A 60 6.57 -53.99 2.97
CA ALA A 60 6.68 -53.15 1.78
C ALA A 60 6.94 -53.95 0.48
N ARG A 61 7.08 -55.28 0.55
CA ARG A 61 7.27 -56.20 -0.58
C ARG A 61 8.47 -55.86 -1.47
N LEU A 62 9.51 -55.26 -0.89
CA LEU A 62 10.75 -54.92 -1.59
C LEU A 62 11.57 -56.18 -1.86
N GLN A 63 12.06 -56.33 -3.10
CA GLN A 63 12.86 -57.48 -3.52
C GLN A 63 14.34 -57.12 -3.59
N ASN A 64 15.21 -58.12 -3.39
CA ASN A 64 16.64 -57.95 -3.58
C ASN A 64 16.96 -57.57 -5.04
N GLY A 65 17.71 -56.49 -5.24
CA GLY A 65 17.95 -55.88 -6.56
C GLY A 65 16.80 -54.98 -7.05
N GLY A 66 15.80 -54.69 -6.21
CA GLY A 66 14.70 -53.78 -6.54
C GLY A 66 15.17 -52.33 -6.69
N SER A 67 14.51 -51.59 -7.59
CA SER A 67 14.77 -50.17 -7.81
C SER A 67 13.72 -49.31 -7.11
N LEU A 68 14.17 -48.27 -6.41
CA LEU A 68 13.37 -47.26 -5.73
C LEU A 68 13.69 -45.87 -6.28
N THR A 69 12.73 -44.97 -6.24
CA THR A 69 12.95 -43.55 -6.56
C THR A 69 12.86 -42.71 -5.29
N LEU A 70 13.89 -41.92 -5.00
CA LEU A 70 13.85 -40.92 -3.93
C LEU A 70 13.41 -39.58 -4.52
N HIS A 71 12.19 -39.17 -4.23
CA HIS A 71 11.63 -37.90 -4.67
C HIS A 71 11.79 -36.84 -3.58
N VAL A 72 12.61 -35.82 -3.88
CA VAL A 72 12.82 -34.65 -3.00
C VAL A 72 12.02 -33.49 -3.57
N SER A 73 10.93 -33.14 -2.91
CA SER A 73 10.11 -31.99 -3.29
C SER A 73 10.80 -30.67 -2.91
N ARG A 74 10.46 -29.58 -3.60
CA ARG A 74 10.96 -28.25 -3.22
C ARG A 74 10.37 -27.86 -1.88
N VAL A 75 11.20 -27.26 -1.03
CA VAL A 75 10.72 -26.63 0.21
C VAL A 75 9.84 -25.44 -0.14
N GLN A 76 8.64 -25.41 0.41
CA GLN A 76 7.71 -24.29 0.27
C GLN A 76 7.57 -23.58 1.62
N LEU A 77 7.58 -22.26 1.60
CA LEU A 77 7.44 -21.43 2.80
C LEU A 77 6.13 -20.65 2.72
N SER A 78 5.41 -20.62 3.83
CA SER A 78 4.22 -19.80 4.03
C SER A 78 4.41 -18.96 5.28
N ASP A 79 4.05 -17.68 5.22
CA ASP A 79 4.19 -16.74 6.32
C ASP A 79 2.84 -16.25 6.85
N SER A 80 2.79 -16.00 8.16
CA SER A 80 1.77 -15.19 8.80
C SER A 80 2.43 -13.93 9.40
N ARG A 81 1.65 -13.07 10.08
CA ARG A 81 2.18 -11.82 10.64
C ARG A 81 3.38 -12.03 11.59
N PHE A 82 3.43 -13.14 12.33
CA PHE A 82 4.47 -13.38 13.35
C PHE A 82 4.98 -14.84 13.42
N SER A 83 4.72 -15.64 12.38
CA SER A 83 5.13 -17.04 12.33
C SER A 83 5.34 -17.50 10.89
N PHE A 84 6.03 -18.62 10.74
CA PHE A 84 6.28 -19.26 9.46
C PHE A 84 5.92 -20.74 9.56
N ALA A 85 5.53 -21.29 8.41
CA ALA A 85 5.38 -22.72 8.18
C ALA A 85 6.17 -23.10 6.92
N ALA A 86 6.81 -24.27 6.94
CA ALA A 86 7.51 -24.80 5.79
C ALA A 86 7.06 -26.23 5.49
N ILE A 87 6.80 -26.53 4.22
CA ILE A 87 6.68 -27.89 3.71
C ILE A 87 8.09 -28.34 3.33
N LEU A 88 8.54 -29.45 3.92
CA LEU A 88 9.85 -30.04 3.67
C LEU A 88 9.83 -30.95 2.43
N GLY A 89 11.01 -31.36 1.96
CA GLY A 89 11.12 -32.18 0.74
C GLY A 89 10.50 -33.58 0.84
N ASP A 90 10.20 -34.05 2.05
CA ASP A 90 9.46 -35.28 2.33
C ASP A 90 7.94 -35.08 2.49
N ALA A 91 7.44 -33.86 2.20
CA ALA A 91 6.05 -33.44 2.41
C ALA A 91 5.60 -33.40 3.88
N SER A 92 6.52 -33.42 4.85
CA SER A 92 6.19 -33.04 6.24
C SER A 92 6.19 -31.52 6.41
N ALA A 93 5.49 -31.00 7.42
CA ALA A 93 5.53 -29.56 7.74
C ALA A 93 6.22 -29.26 9.08
N VAL A 94 6.90 -28.11 9.13
CA VAL A 94 7.50 -27.55 10.35
C VAL A 94 7.09 -26.09 10.52
N THR A 95 6.95 -25.63 11.75
CA THR A 95 6.52 -24.27 12.08
C THR A 95 7.46 -23.62 13.10
N TRP A 96 7.56 -22.29 13.05
CA TRP A 96 8.30 -21.51 14.05
C TRP A 96 7.76 -20.08 14.16
N GLY A 97 8.05 -19.42 15.29
CA GLY A 97 7.59 -18.06 15.59
C GLY A 97 6.67 -18.00 16.80
N LEU A 98 5.75 -17.04 16.85
CA LEU A 98 4.82 -16.92 17.98
C LEU A 98 3.77 -18.05 17.95
N ALA A 99 3.69 -18.82 19.04
CA ALA A 99 2.80 -19.97 19.17
C ALA A 99 1.32 -19.64 18.84
N LYS A 100 0.79 -18.53 19.39
CA LYS A 100 -0.59 -18.09 19.16
C LYS A 100 -0.91 -17.75 17.69
N TYR A 101 0.11 -17.46 16.89
CA TYR A 101 -0.02 -17.15 15.46
C TYR A 101 0.32 -18.36 14.58
N GLY A 102 0.35 -19.58 15.13
CA GLY A 102 0.65 -20.81 14.40
C GLY A 102 2.14 -21.17 14.32
N GLY A 103 2.99 -20.54 15.14
CA GLY A 103 4.39 -20.92 15.29
C GLY A 103 4.62 -22.19 16.13
N ASP A 104 3.56 -22.75 16.73
CA ASP A 104 3.57 -24.05 17.40
C ASP A 104 2.52 -24.96 16.76
N SER A 105 2.97 -26.00 16.05
CA SER A 105 2.13 -27.03 15.44
C SER A 105 2.13 -28.35 16.22
N SER A 106 2.65 -28.38 17.45
CA SER A 106 2.85 -29.62 18.22
C SER A 106 1.56 -30.43 18.40
N ALA A 107 0.43 -29.77 18.59
CA ALA A 107 -0.90 -30.39 18.70
C ALA A 107 -1.37 -31.11 17.42
N VAL A 108 -0.90 -30.69 16.25
CA VAL A 108 -1.32 -31.22 14.94
C VAL A 108 -0.17 -31.88 14.17
N GLN A 109 1.02 -31.95 14.75
CA GLN A 109 2.25 -32.38 14.07
C GLN A 109 2.16 -33.79 13.50
N ALA A 110 1.45 -34.69 14.19
CA ALA A 110 1.22 -36.05 13.72
C ALA A 110 0.31 -36.12 12.47
N GLN A 111 -0.52 -35.10 12.25
CA GLN A 111 -1.43 -35.00 11.09
C GLN A 111 -0.77 -34.31 9.89
N LEU A 112 0.29 -33.53 10.10
CA LEU A 112 1.03 -32.81 9.05
C LEU A 112 2.00 -33.71 8.28
N GLN A 113 1.46 -34.80 7.73
CA GLN A 113 2.14 -35.75 6.86
C GLN A 113 1.54 -35.68 5.45
N ASP A 114 2.39 -35.80 4.43
CA ASP A 114 1.98 -35.68 3.02
C ASP A 114 1.26 -34.36 2.70
N VAL A 115 1.77 -33.26 3.25
CA VAL A 115 1.26 -31.90 3.04
C VAL A 115 1.56 -31.46 1.61
N GLN A 116 0.52 -31.07 0.88
CA GLN A 116 0.64 -30.61 -0.51
C GLN A 116 0.74 -29.08 -0.60
N GLN A 117 -0.01 -28.36 0.24
CA GLN A 117 -0.07 -26.90 0.25
C GLN A 117 -0.37 -26.41 1.66
N ILE A 118 0.23 -25.28 2.05
CA ILE A 118 -0.11 -24.54 3.26
C ILE A 118 -0.54 -23.13 2.87
N GLN A 119 -1.78 -22.77 3.21
CA GLN A 119 -2.28 -21.40 3.10
C GLN A 119 -2.28 -20.74 4.48
N ALA A 120 -1.85 -19.49 4.55
CA ALA A 120 -1.80 -18.72 5.79
C ALA A 120 -2.81 -17.56 5.78
N SER A 121 -3.49 -17.35 6.90
CA SER A 121 -4.10 -16.07 7.25
C SER A 121 -3.11 -15.23 8.05
N LYS A 122 -3.50 -14.06 8.57
CA LYS A 122 -2.59 -13.28 9.42
C LYS A 122 -2.18 -13.97 10.72
N SER A 123 -2.98 -14.93 11.20
CA SER A 123 -2.81 -15.52 12.54
C SER A 123 -3.03 -17.04 12.62
N ALA A 124 -3.29 -17.70 11.49
CA ALA A 124 -3.56 -19.13 11.43
C ALA A 124 -3.08 -19.71 10.10
N PHE A 125 -3.00 -21.03 10.04
CA PHE A 125 -2.63 -21.78 8.83
C PHE A 125 -3.64 -22.90 8.57
N ALA A 126 -3.77 -23.26 7.30
CA ALA A 126 -4.52 -24.41 6.83
C ALA A 126 -3.65 -25.20 5.85
N ALA A 127 -3.45 -26.49 6.11
CA ALA A 127 -2.71 -27.41 5.26
C ALA A 127 -3.67 -28.34 4.51
N ILE A 128 -3.48 -28.49 3.21
CA ILE A 128 -4.12 -29.53 2.39
C ILE A 128 -3.19 -30.76 2.40
N LEU A 129 -3.72 -31.90 2.82
CA LEU A 129 -2.99 -33.18 2.84
C LEU A 129 -3.18 -33.95 1.53
N GLY A 130 -2.37 -34.99 1.34
CA GLY A 130 -2.37 -35.80 0.12
C GLY A 130 -3.66 -36.56 -0.16
N ASP A 131 -4.46 -36.82 0.88
CA ASP A 131 -5.80 -37.41 0.78
C ASP A 131 -6.91 -36.36 0.52
N GLY A 132 -6.54 -35.09 0.38
CA GLY A 132 -7.47 -33.98 0.18
C GLY A 132 -8.19 -33.51 1.44
N SER A 133 -7.80 -34.00 2.62
CA SER A 133 -8.28 -33.46 3.91
C SER A 133 -7.53 -32.18 4.30
N VAL A 134 -8.08 -31.44 5.26
CA VAL A 134 -7.50 -30.17 5.74
C VAL A 134 -7.20 -30.22 7.23
N VAL A 135 -6.03 -29.74 7.60
CA VAL A 135 -5.59 -29.56 8.99
C VAL A 135 -5.35 -28.07 9.24
N THR A 136 -5.93 -27.52 10.30
CA THR A 136 -5.79 -26.12 10.68
C THR A 136 -5.10 -25.96 12.03
N TRP A 137 -4.38 -24.85 12.22
CA TRP A 137 -3.77 -24.49 13.51
C TRP A 137 -3.51 -22.98 13.62
N GLY A 138 -3.23 -22.52 14.83
CA GLY A 138 -3.01 -21.11 15.16
C GLY A 138 -4.20 -20.52 15.92
N TYR A 139 -4.52 -19.24 15.66
CA TYR A 139 -5.59 -18.56 16.40
C TYR A 139 -6.97 -19.09 16.00
N ALA A 140 -7.67 -19.75 16.93
CA ALA A 140 -8.97 -20.41 16.69
C ALA A 140 -10.00 -19.50 15.98
N ASP A 141 -10.30 -18.33 16.56
CA ASP A 141 -11.26 -17.36 16.01
C ASP A 141 -10.86 -16.75 14.65
N ARG A 142 -9.62 -16.96 14.20
CA ARG A 142 -9.08 -16.46 12.92
C ARG A 142 -8.86 -17.59 11.90
N GLY A 143 -9.57 -18.70 12.07
CA GLY A 143 -9.53 -19.86 11.18
C GLY A 143 -8.56 -20.97 11.59
N GLY A 144 -7.96 -20.88 12.78
CA GLY A 144 -7.12 -21.94 13.34
C GLY A 144 -7.90 -23.12 13.93
N ASP A 145 -9.24 -23.02 14.00
CA ASP A 145 -10.14 -24.12 14.34
C ASP A 145 -11.15 -24.33 13.20
N SER A 146 -11.06 -25.47 12.53
CA SER A 146 -11.99 -25.91 11.47
C SER A 146 -12.95 -27.02 11.93
N SER A 147 -13.02 -27.33 13.24
CA SER A 147 -13.78 -28.47 13.77
C SER A 147 -15.27 -28.46 13.37
N ALA A 148 -15.89 -27.28 13.31
CA ALA A 148 -17.29 -27.10 12.92
C ALA A 148 -17.57 -27.51 11.45
N VAL A 149 -16.58 -27.42 10.58
CA VAL A 149 -16.70 -27.72 9.14
C VAL A 149 -15.84 -28.91 8.70
N GLN A 150 -15.15 -29.58 9.63
CA GLN A 150 -14.18 -30.64 9.33
C GLN A 150 -14.77 -31.79 8.51
N ALA A 151 -16.04 -32.14 8.74
CA ALA A 151 -16.73 -33.19 7.99
C ALA A 151 -16.92 -32.85 6.50
N GLN A 152 -16.94 -31.55 6.17
CA GLN A 152 -17.11 -31.01 4.81
C GLN A 152 -15.77 -30.82 4.10
N LEU A 153 -14.66 -30.66 4.82
CA LEU A 153 -13.31 -30.45 4.27
C LEU A 153 -12.68 -31.75 3.77
N LYS A 154 -13.28 -32.35 2.74
CA LYS A 154 -12.81 -33.56 2.05
C LYS A 154 -12.66 -33.29 0.56
N ASN A 155 -11.61 -33.83 -0.04
CA ASN A 155 -11.27 -33.58 -1.45
C ASN A 155 -11.11 -32.08 -1.73
N VAL A 156 -10.41 -31.36 -0.85
CA VAL A 156 -10.13 -29.94 -1.03
C VAL A 156 -9.04 -29.76 -2.08
N GLN A 157 -9.30 -28.91 -3.07
CA GLN A 157 -8.40 -28.62 -4.17
C GLN A 157 -7.56 -27.37 -3.92
N GLN A 158 -8.17 -26.34 -3.34
CA GLN A 158 -7.52 -25.05 -3.12
C GLN A 158 -8.08 -24.40 -1.86
N ILE A 159 -7.22 -23.69 -1.13
CA ILE A 159 -7.62 -22.84 -0.01
C ILE A 159 -7.14 -21.42 -0.29
N GLN A 160 -7.99 -20.45 0.01
CA GLN A 160 -7.67 -19.04 0.09
C GLN A 160 -7.93 -18.51 1.50
N ALA A 161 -7.25 -17.43 1.87
CA ALA A 161 -7.36 -16.84 3.19
C ALA A 161 -7.48 -15.32 3.11
N THR A 162 -8.41 -14.76 3.87
CA THR A 162 -8.39 -13.34 4.26
C THR A 162 -7.48 -13.19 5.49
N TYR A 163 -7.49 -12.04 6.15
CA TYR A 163 -6.75 -11.90 7.41
C TYR A 163 -7.23 -12.81 8.52
N ARG A 164 -8.52 -13.15 8.51
CA ARG A 164 -9.21 -13.72 9.68
C ARG A 164 -10.14 -14.90 9.32
N ALA A 165 -10.24 -15.27 8.05
CA ALA A 165 -11.06 -16.37 7.58
C ALA A 165 -10.40 -17.13 6.41
N PHE A 166 -10.95 -18.31 6.10
CA PHE A 166 -10.52 -19.16 4.99
C PHE A 166 -11.72 -19.59 4.15
N ALA A 167 -11.46 -19.86 2.87
CA ALA A 167 -12.40 -20.44 1.93
C ALA A 167 -11.70 -21.57 1.16
N ALA A 168 -12.29 -22.76 1.20
CA ALA A 168 -11.82 -23.94 0.47
C ALA A 168 -12.72 -24.22 -0.74
N ILE A 169 -12.11 -24.53 -1.89
CA ILE A 169 -12.77 -25.06 -3.08
C ILE A 169 -12.59 -26.58 -3.05
N LEU A 170 -13.68 -27.32 -3.14
CA LEU A 170 -13.68 -28.78 -3.23
C LEU A 170 -13.61 -29.23 -4.69
N VAL A 171 -13.22 -30.48 -4.93
CA VAL A 171 -13.14 -31.08 -6.28
C VAL A 171 -14.48 -31.04 -7.03
N ASP A 172 -15.61 -31.02 -6.33
CA ASP A 172 -16.94 -30.89 -6.94
C ASP A 172 -17.34 -29.43 -7.27
N GLY A 173 -16.45 -28.46 -7.00
CA GLY A 173 -16.66 -27.04 -7.22
C GLY A 173 -17.53 -26.36 -6.17
N SER A 174 -17.84 -27.02 -5.05
CA SER A 174 -18.48 -26.40 -3.89
C SER A 174 -17.46 -25.65 -3.02
N VAL A 175 -17.97 -24.74 -2.18
CA VAL A 175 -17.14 -23.90 -1.30
C VAL A 175 -17.52 -24.09 0.16
N VAL A 176 -16.50 -24.26 1.00
CA VAL A 176 -16.62 -24.31 2.46
C VAL A 176 -15.81 -23.18 3.07
N THR A 177 -16.42 -22.40 3.95
CA THR A 177 -15.78 -21.25 4.63
C THR A 177 -15.72 -21.47 6.14
N TRP A 178 -14.72 -20.89 6.80
CA TRP A 178 -14.59 -20.88 8.25
C TRP A 178 -13.71 -19.73 8.75
N GLY A 179 -13.75 -19.47 10.06
CA GLY A 179 -13.09 -18.34 10.71
C GLY A 179 -14.09 -17.24 11.07
N GLU A 180 -13.62 -16.00 11.12
CA GLU A 180 -14.47 -14.87 11.51
C GLU A 180 -15.52 -14.54 10.44
N ALA A 181 -16.80 -14.52 10.85
CA ALA A 181 -17.94 -14.34 9.96
C ALA A 181 -17.83 -13.06 9.11
N ASP A 182 -17.54 -11.92 9.75
CA ASP A 182 -17.45 -10.61 9.09
C ASP A 182 -16.30 -10.55 8.06
N ALA A 183 -15.26 -11.36 8.22
CA ALA A 183 -14.13 -11.43 7.30
C ALA A 183 -14.31 -12.47 6.17
N GLY A 184 -15.54 -12.96 5.97
CA GLY A 184 -15.90 -13.93 4.95
C GLY A 184 -15.89 -15.39 5.43
N GLY A 185 -15.78 -15.63 6.74
CA GLY A 185 -15.89 -16.96 7.36
C GLY A 185 -17.31 -17.52 7.40
N ASP A 186 -18.33 -16.70 7.09
CA ASP A 186 -19.71 -17.12 6.87
C ASP A 186 -20.13 -16.79 5.42
N SER A 187 -20.32 -17.84 4.61
CA SER A 187 -20.83 -17.73 3.24
C SER A 187 -22.31 -18.11 3.10
N SER A 188 -23.05 -18.30 4.20
CA SER A 188 -24.43 -18.81 4.19
C SER A 188 -25.37 -17.97 3.31
N ALA A 189 -25.21 -16.65 3.31
CA ALA A 189 -26.01 -15.73 2.50
C ALA A 189 -25.85 -15.91 0.99
N VAL A 190 -24.72 -16.46 0.54
CA VAL A 190 -24.39 -16.65 -0.89
C VAL A 190 -24.19 -18.12 -1.26
N GLN A 191 -24.39 -19.05 -0.32
CA GLN A 191 -24.06 -20.47 -0.49
C GLN A 191 -24.76 -21.11 -1.70
N ASP A 192 -26.01 -20.73 -1.97
CA ASP A 192 -26.78 -21.23 -3.12
C ASP A 192 -26.19 -20.82 -4.47
N GLN A 193 -25.39 -19.75 -4.51
CA GLN A 193 -24.72 -19.23 -5.70
C GLN A 193 -23.31 -19.84 -5.89
N LEU A 194 -22.67 -20.33 -4.83
CA LEU A 194 -21.31 -20.89 -4.85
C LEU A 194 -21.29 -22.34 -5.38
N LYS A 195 -21.68 -22.52 -6.65
CA LYS A 195 -21.72 -23.81 -7.35
C LYS A 195 -20.82 -23.78 -8.57
N ASN A 196 -20.05 -24.84 -8.81
CA ASN A 196 -19.06 -24.90 -9.89
C ASN A 196 -18.04 -23.75 -9.82
N VAL A 197 -17.58 -23.42 -8.61
CA VAL A 197 -16.54 -22.39 -8.40
C VAL A 197 -15.21 -22.88 -8.96
N GLN A 198 -14.58 -22.07 -9.81
CA GLN A 198 -13.31 -22.39 -10.45
C GLN A 198 -12.13 -21.75 -9.71
N GLN A 199 -12.33 -20.55 -9.17
CA GLN A 199 -11.28 -19.79 -8.51
C GLN A 199 -11.88 -18.91 -7.42
N ILE A 200 -11.16 -18.80 -6.31
CA ILE A 200 -11.42 -17.80 -5.27
C ILE A 200 -10.21 -16.88 -5.16
N GLN A 201 -10.48 -15.61 -4.91
CA GLN A 201 -9.51 -14.61 -4.51
C GLN A 201 -9.94 -13.97 -3.20
N ALA A 202 -8.97 -13.53 -2.41
CA ALA A 202 -9.19 -12.94 -1.09
C ALA A 202 -8.57 -11.55 -1.00
N SER A 203 -9.34 -10.59 -0.49
CA SER A 203 -8.81 -9.32 0.05
C SER A 203 -8.51 -9.50 1.54
N ASP A 204 -8.20 -8.42 2.26
CA ASP A 204 -7.92 -8.53 3.69
C ASP A 204 -9.15 -8.98 4.52
N GLY A 205 -10.37 -8.78 4.02
CA GLY A 205 -11.62 -9.03 4.75
C GLY A 205 -12.79 -9.57 3.93
N ALA A 206 -12.59 -9.86 2.65
CA ALA A 206 -13.64 -10.39 1.78
C ALA A 206 -13.09 -11.42 0.79
N PHE A 207 -14.00 -12.15 0.14
CA PHE A 207 -13.68 -13.10 -0.93
C PHE A 207 -14.47 -12.77 -2.19
N ALA A 208 -13.89 -13.16 -3.34
CA ALA A 208 -14.54 -13.12 -4.63
C ALA A 208 -14.31 -14.45 -5.37
N ALA A 209 -15.39 -15.12 -5.77
CA ALA A 209 -15.37 -16.38 -6.50
C ALA A 209 -15.74 -16.17 -7.97
N ILE A 210 -15.01 -16.82 -8.87
CA ILE A 210 -15.37 -16.98 -10.29
C ILE A 210 -16.08 -18.32 -10.45
N LEU A 211 -17.31 -18.29 -10.96
CA LEU A 211 -18.12 -19.46 -11.25
C LEU A 211 -17.82 -20.01 -12.64
N GLY A 212 -18.21 -21.27 -12.89
CA GLY A 212 -17.94 -21.95 -14.16
C GLY A 212 -18.61 -21.33 -15.39
N ASP A 213 -19.59 -20.46 -15.19
CA ASP A 213 -20.24 -19.65 -16.24
C ASP A 213 -19.57 -18.28 -16.45
N GLY A 214 -18.48 -17.99 -15.73
CA GLY A 214 -17.74 -16.73 -15.77
C GLY A 214 -18.40 -15.58 -14.99
N SER A 215 -19.45 -15.85 -14.20
CA SER A 215 -20.01 -14.87 -13.27
C SER A 215 -19.20 -14.80 -11.96
N VAL A 216 -19.39 -13.71 -11.20
CA VAL A 216 -18.65 -13.47 -9.95
C VAL A 216 -19.61 -13.33 -8.78
N VAL A 217 -19.25 -13.96 -7.66
CA VAL A 217 -19.94 -13.85 -6.37
C VAL A 217 -18.96 -13.32 -5.34
N THR A 218 -19.34 -12.30 -4.57
CA THR A 218 -18.54 -11.72 -3.48
C THR A 218 -19.25 -11.90 -2.14
N TRP A 219 -18.47 -12.03 -1.06
CA TRP A 219 -18.97 -12.08 0.31
C TRP A 219 -17.90 -11.65 1.32
N GLY A 220 -18.31 -11.44 2.57
CA GLY A 220 -17.48 -10.88 3.64
C GLY A 220 -17.72 -9.38 3.83
N ASP A 221 -16.72 -8.66 4.32
CA ASP A 221 -16.87 -7.24 4.66
C ASP A 221 -17.05 -6.38 3.38
N ALA A 222 -18.17 -5.65 3.32
CA ALA A 222 -18.49 -4.77 2.20
C ALA A 222 -17.43 -3.68 1.95
N GLY A 223 -16.76 -3.18 3.00
CA GLY A 223 -15.66 -2.23 2.92
C GLY A 223 -14.36 -2.80 2.33
N PHE A 224 -14.27 -4.13 2.22
CA PHE A 224 -13.14 -4.86 1.63
C PHE A 224 -13.48 -5.52 0.29
N GLY A 225 -14.63 -5.16 -0.31
CA GLY A 225 -15.10 -5.69 -1.59
C GLY A 225 -16.08 -6.86 -1.49
N GLY A 226 -16.65 -7.12 -0.31
CA GLY A 226 -17.65 -8.16 -0.08
C GLY A 226 -19.06 -7.87 -0.65
N ASP A 227 -19.28 -6.69 -1.25
CA ASP A 227 -20.55 -6.33 -1.92
C ASP A 227 -20.30 -5.87 -3.37
N SER A 228 -20.55 -6.76 -4.33
CA SER A 228 -20.48 -6.48 -5.78
C SER A 228 -21.82 -6.10 -6.41
N SER A 229 -22.89 -5.94 -5.64
CA SER A 229 -24.27 -5.78 -6.16
C SER A 229 -24.41 -4.66 -7.20
N ALA A 230 -23.77 -3.52 -6.97
CA ALA A 230 -23.87 -2.36 -7.86
C ALA A 230 -23.09 -2.49 -9.18
N VAL A 231 -22.14 -3.44 -9.30
CA VAL A 231 -21.44 -3.77 -10.56
C VAL A 231 -21.80 -5.14 -11.11
N GLN A 232 -22.71 -5.88 -10.48
CA GLN A 232 -23.04 -7.26 -10.84
C GLN A 232 -23.39 -7.44 -12.32
N HIS A 233 -24.06 -6.45 -12.92
CA HIS A 233 -24.43 -6.47 -14.34
C HIS A 233 -23.22 -6.44 -15.30
N GLN A 234 -22.06 -5.99 -14.83
CA GLN A 234 -20.80 -5.87 -15.59
C GLN A 234 -19.88 -7.07 -15.39
N LEU A 235 -20.10 -7.88 -14.34
CA LEU A 235 -19.26 -9.03 -13.99
C LEU A 235 -19.71 -10.30 -14.73
N LYS A 236 -19.61 -10.29 -16.06
CA LYS A 236 -19.98 -11.42 -16.94
C LYS A 236 -18.80 -11.85 -17.79
N ASN A 237 -18.53 -13.15 -17.89
CA ASN A 237 -17.35 -13.68 -18.61
C ASN A 237 -16.02 -13.20 -17.99
N VAL A 238 -15.95 -13.13 -16.67
CA VAL A 238 -14.72 -12.83 -15.92
C VAL A 238 -13.78 -14.03 -16.03
N GLN A 239 -12.56 -13.78 -16.48
CA GLN A 239 -11.52 -14.82 -16.59
C GLN A 239 -10.58 -14.82 -15.39
N GLN A 240 -10.38 -13.65 -14.78
CA GLN A 240 -9.45 -13.51 -13.66
C GLN A 240 -9.92 -12.42 -12.71
N ILE A 241 -9.72 -12.66 -11.42
CA ILE A 241 -9.86 -11.65 -10.38
C ILE A 241 -8.48 -11.39 -9.79
N GLN A 242 -8.17 -10.12 -9.57
CA GLN A 242 -7.01 -9.68 -8.80
C GLN A 242 -7.50 -8.99 -7.54
N ALA A 243 -6.95 -9.40 -6.41
CA ALA A 243 -7.28 -8.84 -5.12
C ALA A 243 -6.24 -7.82 -4.69
N SER A 244 -6.70 -6.98 -3.80
CA SER A 244 -5.93 -5.93 -3.19
C SER A 244 -6.36 -5.84 -1.73
N VAL A 245 -5.67 -5.06 -0.91
CA VAL A 245 -5.96 -4.93 0.53
C VAL A 245 -7.46 -4.72 0.78
N LEU A 246 -8.13 -3.84 0.02
CA LEU A 246 -9.51 -3.41 0.29
C LEU A 246 -10.50 -3.66 -0.86
N ALA A 247 -10.06 -4.23 -1.99
CA ALA A 247 -10.90 -4.28 -3.19
C ALA A 247 -10.49 -5.40 -4.17
N PHE A 248 -11.36 -5.67 -5.13
CA PHE A 248 -11.13 -6.59 -6.24
C PHE A 248 -11.20 -5.89 -7.59
N ALA A 249 -10.38 -6.34 -8.54
CA ALA A 249 -10.46 -5.99 -9.94
C ALA A 249 -10.74 -7.25 -10.76
N ALA A 250 -11.75 -7.19 -11.64
CA ALA A 250 -12.09 -8.28 -12.54
C ALA A 250 -11.57 -7.99 -13.96
N ILE A 251 -10.95 -9.00 -14.58
CA ILE A 251 -10.50 -8.98 -15.97
C ILE A 251 -11.50 -9.82 -16.78
N LEU A 252 -12.17 -9.16 -17.72
CA LEU A 252 -13.16 -9.79 -18.59
C LEU A 252 -12.49 -10.43 -19.81
N GLY A 253 -13.15 -11.41 -20.41
CA GLY A 253 -12.62 -12.11 -21.60
C GLY A 253 -12.44 -11.26 -22.86
N ASP A 254 -13.00 -10.05 -22.89
CA ASP A 254 -12.75 -9.05 -23.93
C ASP A 254 -11.53 -8.15 -23.64
N GLY A 255 -10.83 -8.39 -22.52
CA GLY A 255 -9.68 -7.62 -22.06
C GLY A 255 -10.03 -6.32 -21.32
N SER A 256 -11.31 -6.01 -21.12
CA SER A 256 -11.74 -4.85 -20.35
C SER A 256 -11.65 -5.10 -18.83
N ILE A 257 -11.36 -4.04 -18.08
CA ILE A 257 -11.18 -4.09 -16.61
C ILE A 257 -12.38 -3.42 -15.96
N VAL A 258 -13.15 -4.17 -15.17
CA VAL A 258 -14.24 -3.63 -14.36
C VAL A 258 -13.75 -3.49 -12.91
N PRO A 259 -13.64 -2.25 -12.39
CA PRO A 259 -13.38 -2.05 -10.96
C PRO A 259 -14.65 -2.42 -10.17
N GLY A 260 -14.54 -3.42 -9.29
CA GLY A 260 -15.59 -3.75 -8.33
C GLY A 260 -15.64 -2.71 -7.21
N ASN A 261 -16.83 -2.15 -6.94
CA ASN A 261 -17.11 -1.10 -5.96
C ASN A 261 -16.54 -1.43 -4.56
N GLN A 262 -15.97 -0.52 -3.77
CA GLN A 262 -15.74 0.91 -3.88
C GLN A 262 -14.25 1.19 -3.99
N ILE A 263 -13.88 2.16 -4.82
CA ILE A 263 -12.57 2.80 -4.76
C ILE A 263 -12.45 3.47 -3.38
N THR A 264 -11.84 2.79 -2.40
CA THR A 264 -10.97 3.47 -1.45
C THR A 264 -9.78 2.60 -1.08
N PHE A 265 -9.02 2.20 -2.10
CA PHE A 265 -7.62 2.53 -1.94
C PHE A 265 -7.55 4.04 -1.75
N MET A 266 -7.30 4.46 -0.53
CA MET A 266 -6.54 5.68 -0.29
C MET A 266 -5.09 5.43 -0.74
N TRP A 267 -4.93 4.97 -1.98
CA TRP A 267 -3.77 5.32 -2.77
C TRP A 267 -3.82 6.84 -2.80
N CYS A 268 -2.75 7.48 -2.35
CA CYS A 268 -2.58 8.91 -2.48
C CYS A 268 -2.38 9.29 -3.98
N ALA A 269 -3.16 8.72 -4.90
CA ALA A 269 -3.10 8.97 -6.32
C ALA A 269 -3.63 10.37 -6.69
N PRO A 270 -4.67 10.94 -6.06
CA PRO A 270 -4.99 12.32 -6.36
C PRO A 270 -4.03 13.29 -5.65
N GLY A 271 -3.21 12.84 -4.71
CA GLY A 271 -2.11 13.66 -4.18
C GLY A 271 -0.88 13.67 -5.08
N GLN A 272 -0.57 12.53 -5.67
CA GLN A 272 0.65 12.30 -6.45
C GLN A 272 0.48 12.69 -7.93
N ARG A 273 -0.71 12.59 -8.55
CA ARG A 273 -0.91 12.89 -9.99
C ARG A 273 -0.74 14.38 -10.36
N PHE A 274 -0.88 15.29 -9.41
CA PHE A 274 -1.03 16.72 -9.69
C PHE A 274 0.22 17.62 -9.59
N PRO A 275 1.29 17.31 -8.82
CA PRO A 275 2.57 17.99 -9.01
C PRO A 275 3.12 17.84 -10.45
N TYR A 276 2.66 16.83 -11.21
CA TYR A 276 3.04 16.63 -12.61
C TYR A 276 2.40 17.61 -13.58
N PHE A 277 1.10 17.93 -13.41
CA PHE A 277 0.49 19.04 -14.13
C PHE A 277 1.15 20.37 -13.77
N LEU A 278 1.58 20.54 -12.52
CA LEU A 278 2.37 21.67 -12.06
C LEU A 278 3.67 21.79 -12.88
N LEU A 279 4.41 20.69 -13.03
CA LEU A 279 5.67 20.66 -13.78
C LEU A 279 5.48 20.91 -15.29
N ILE A 280 4.45 20.30 -15.89
CA ILE A 280 4.11 20.50 -17.31
C ILE A 280 3.70 21.95 -17.59
N CYS A 281 3.00 22.59 -16.66
CA CYS A 281 2.58 24.00 -16.77
C CYS A 281 3.72 24.99 -16.51
N THR A 282 4.75 24.61 -15.75
CA THR A 282 5.84 25.50 -15.31
C THR A 282 6.53 26.25 -16.45
N PRO A 283 6.86 25.65 -17.61
CA PRO A 283 7.46 26.41 -18.73
C PRO A 283 6.48 27.36 -19.43
N TYR A 284 5.17 27.12 -19.32
CA TYR A 284 4.15 27.96 -19.97
C TYR A 284 3.55 29.03 -19.05
N VAL A 285 3.83 28.94 -17.75
CA VAL A 285 3.36 29.85 -16.71
C VAL A 285 4.56 30.51 -16.04
N THR A 286 4.65 31.83 -16.13
CA THR A 286 5.75 32.58 -15.48
C THR A 286 5.78 32.33 -13.97
N GLY A 287 6.97 32.30 -13.36
CA GLY A 287 7.16 32.07 -11.92
C GLY A 287 6.25 32.87 -10.97
N PRO A 288 6.00 34.18 -11.20
CA PRO A 288 5.05 34.96 -10.39
C PRO A 288 3.60 34.46 -10.48
N LEU A 289 3.14 34.11 -11.69
CA LEU A 289 1.80 33.53 -11.90
C LEU A 289 1.70 32.11 -11.33
N HIS A 290 2.78 31.33 -11.42
CA HIS A 290 2.83 30.00 -10.80
C HIS A 290 2.68 30.09 -9.27
N SER A 291 3.44 30.99 -8.65
CA SER A 291 3.36 31.27 -7.22
C SER A 291 1.96 31.73 -6.81
N LEU A 292 1.32 32.59 -7.60
CA LEU A 292 -0.06 33.01 -7.33
C LEU A 292 -1.05 31.84 -7.37
N LEU A 293 -1.03 31.05 -8.43
CA LEU A 293 -1.99 29.96 -8.64
C LEU A 293 -1.80 28.84 -7.60
N SER A 294 -0.58 28.61 -7.14
CA SER A 294 -0.31 27.71 -5.99
C SER A 294 -0.97 28.16 -4.69
N ASN A 295 -1.38 29.44 -4.57
CA ASN A 295 -2.15 29.88 -3.41
C ASN A 295 -3.59 29.35 -3.38
N CYS A 296 -4.13 28.88 -4.51
CA CYS A 296 -5.43 28.20 -4.54
C CYS A 296 -5.46 26.95 -3.66
N THR A 297 -4.30 26.34 -3.37
CA THR A 297 -4.21 25.18 -2.47
C THR A 297 -4.84 25.46 -1.10
N SER A 298 -4.64 26.63 -0.48
CA SER A 298 -5.24 26.91 0.84
C SER A 298 -6.77 27.01 0.80
N VAL A 299 -7.34 27.43 -0.33
CA VAL A 299 -8.80 27.47 -0.53
C VAL A 299 -9.34 26.04 -0.62
N TYR A 300 -8.70 25.20 -1.42
CA TYR A 300 -9.10 23.79 -1.55
C TYR A 300 -8.92 23.03 -0.23
N VAL A 301 -7.84 23.28 0.53
CA VAL A 301 -7.65 22.69 1.86
C VAL A 301 -8.78 23.10 2.80
N ALA A 302 -9.19 24.37 2.80
CA ALA A 302 -10.31 24.82 3.62
C ALA A 302 -11.62 24.11 3.24
N LEU A 303 -11.95 24.04 1.94
CA LEU A 303 -13.16 23.37 1.47
C LEU A 303 -13.14 21.86 1.79
N LEU A 304 -12.04 21.17 1.47
CA LEU A 304 -11.91 19.74 1.69
C LEU A 304 -11.86 19.39 3.18
N SER A 305 -11.32 20.24 4.04
CA SER A 305 -11.37 20.03 5.50
C SER A 305 -12.80 20.08 6.06
N ILE A 306 -13.66 20.94 5.51
CA ILE A 306 -15.08 20.98 5.87
C ILE A 306 -15.80 19.72 5.36
N LEU A 307 -15.53 19.33 4.11
CA LEU A 307 -16.23 18.21 3.46
C LEU A 307 -15.79 16.84 3.98
N LEU A 308 -14.49 16.59 4.06
CA LEU A 308 -13.92 15.27 4.38
C LEU A 308 -13.63 15.09 5.87
N LEU A 309 -13.11 16.12 6.54
CA LEU A 309 -12.78 16.05 7.97
C LEU A 309 -13.91 16.58 8.87
N ARG A 310 -15.01 17.07 8.27
CA ARG A 310 -16.15 17.69 8.97
C ARG A 310 -15.72 18.78 9.97
N GLN A 311 -14.65 19.50 9.65
CA GLN A 311 -14.13 20.58 10.49
C GLN A 311 -15.09 21.77 10.51
N ARG A 312 -15.21 22.40 11.68
CA ARG A 312 -16.04 23.59 11.88
C ARG A 312 -15.16 24.77 12.25
N TYR A 313 -15.32 25.87 11.52
CA TYR A 313 -14.56 27.09 11.73
C TYR A 313 -15.40 28.16 12.40
N SER A 314 -14.78 28.91 13.31
CA SER A 314 -15.36 30.13 13.89
C SER A 314 -15.43 31.25 12.85
N LEU A 315 -16.35 32.19 13.04
CA LEU A 315 -16.46 33.39 12.19
C LEU A 315 -15.15 34.15 12.09
N LEU A 316 -14.37 34.19 13.18
CA LEU A 316 -13.07 34.86 13.21
C LEU A 316 -12.02 34.14 12.36
N GLN A 317 -12.00 32.80 12.36
CA GLN A 317 -11.12 32.02 11.47
C GLN A 317 -11.50 32.22 10.00
N VAL A 318 -12.80 32.21 9.68
CA VAL A 318 -13.28 32.43 8.31
C VAL A 318 -12.92 33.84 7.84
N ALA A 319 -13.18 34.86 8.66
CA ALA A 319 -12.80 36.24 8.34
C ALA A 319 -11.28 36.37 8.13
N ALA A 320 -10.47 35.83 9.04
CA ALA A 320 -9.02 35.85 8.93
C ALA A 320 -8.52 35.14 7.66
N LEU A 321 -9.12 33.99 7.31
CA LEU A 321 -8.79 33.28 6.08
C LEU A 321 -9.12 34.10 4.83
N LEU A 322 -10.27 34.79 4.79
CA LEU A 322 -10.63 35.68 3.70
C LEU A 322 -9.65 36.85 3.56
N PHE A 323 -9.20 37.44 4.67
CA PHE A 323 -8.17 38.49 4.65
C PHE A 323 -6.80 37.97 4.19
N VAL A 324 -6.40 36.75 4.60
CA VAL A 324 -5.19 36.10 4.09
C VAL A 324 -5.25 35.94 2.57
N LEU A 325 -6.38 35.45 2.04
CA LEU A 325 -6.57 35.28 0.60
C LEU A 325 -6.57 36.62 -0.15
N ALA A 326 -7.29 37.62 0.37
CA ALA A 326 -7.34 38.96 -0.22
C ALA A 326 -5.95 39.62 -0.24
N ALA A 327 -5.19 39.53 0.84
CA ALA A 327 -3.84 40.08 0.91
C ALA A 327 -2.92 39.44 -0.14
N VAL A 328 -2.94 38.12 -0.28
CA VAL A 328 -2.14 37.42 -1.30
C VAL A 328 -2.52 37.88 -2.71
N ILE A 329 -3.81 38.04 -3.02
CA ILE A 329 -4.29 38.54 -4.32
C ILE A 329 -3.79 39.96 -4.57
N ILE A 330 -3.94 40.87 -3.60
CA ILE A 330 -3.52 42.28 -3.72
C ILE A 330 -2.01 42.38 -3.96
N GLY A 331 -1.21 41.58 -3.25
CA GLY A 331 0.25 41.66 -3.33
C GLY A 331 0.83 41.30 -4.70
N ILE A 332 0.07 40.54 -5.49
CA ILE A 332 0.51 39.96 -6.77
C ILE A 332 -0.35 40.49 -7.94
N LEU A 333 -1.39 41.28 -7.65
CA LEU A 333 -2.29 41.90 -8.64
C LEU A 333 -1.55 42.62 -9.79
N PRO A 334 -0.46 43.38 -9.56
CA PRO A 334 0.29 44.04 -10.63
C PRO A 334 0.85 43.06 -11.68
N SER A 335 1.24 41.86 -11.24
CA SER A 335 1.77 40.81 -12.11
C SER A 335 0.65 39.98 -12.74
N PHE A 336 -0.45 39.76 -12.02
CA PHE A 336 -1.55 38.87 -12.42
C PHE A 336 -2.22 39.27 -13.74
N VAL A 337 -2.54 40.56 -13.91
CA VAL A 337 -3.32 41.07 -15.06
C VAL A 337 -2.56 40.92 -16.39
N LEU A 338 -1.24 41.10 -16.36
CA LEU A 338 -0.36 40.99 -17.53
C LEU A 338 -0.10 39.52 -17.92
N LEU A 339 -0.09 38.61 -16.95
CA LEU A 339 0.44 37.25 -17.15
C LEU A 339 -0.64 36.22 -17.53
N VAL A 340 -1.87 36.36 -17.02
CA VAL A 340 -2.99 35.45 -17.39
C VAL A 340 -3.40 35.60 -18.85
N ARG A 341 -3.26 36.80 -19.44
CA ARG A 341 -3.59 37.04 -20.85
C ARG A 341 -2.74 36.22 -21.82
N ARG A 342 -1.55 35.80 -21.42
CA ARG A 342 -0.59 35.16 -22.34
C ARG A 342 -0.90 33.67 -22.56
N ASN A 343 -1.27 32.93 -21.51
CA ASN A 343 -1.52 31.48 -21.56
C ASN A 343 -2.65 31.06 -20.58
N PRO A 344 -3.92 31.40 -20.86
CA PRO A 344 -5.03 31.17 -19.92
C PRO A 344 -5.31 29.68 -19.65
N PHE A 345 -5.06 28.81 -20.63
CA PHE A 345 -5.24 27.37 -20.50
C PHE A 345 -4.32 26.76 -19.43
N PHE A 346 -3.00 27.00 -19.53
CA PHE A 346 -2.03 26.49 -18.56
C PHE A 346 -2.19 27.13 -17.17
N ALA A 347 -2.62 28.40 -17.11
CA ALA A 347 -2.98 29.05 -15.87
C ALA A 347 -4.18 28.35 -15.18
N LEU A 348 -5.23 28.02 -15.92
CA LEU A 348 -6.40 27.29 -15.38
C LEU A 348 -6.01 25.86 -14.96
N LEU A 349 -5.24 25.16 -15.79
CA LEU A 349 -4.77 23.81 -15.49
C LEU A 349 -3.93 23.78 -14.21
N LEU A 350 -3.05 24.77 -14.03
CA LEU A 350 -2.26 24.92 -12.81
C LEU A 350 -3.15 25.21 -11.59
N ALA A 351 -4.14 26.11 -11.71
CA ALA A 351 -5.08 26.40 -10.63
C ALA A 351 -5.85 25.14 -10.19
N LEU A 352 -6.37 24.38 -11.15
CA LEU A 352 -7.10 23.14 -10.90
C LEU A 352 -6.20 22.07 -10.28
N SER A 353 -4.93 22.00 -10.68
CA SER A 353 -3.99 21.02 -10.13
C SER A 353 -3.75 21.18 -8.62
N CYS A 354 -3.97 22.37 -8.07
CA CYS A 354 -3.82 22.64 -6.65
C CYS A 354 -4.80 21.83 -5.77
N VAL A 355 -5.92 21.35 -6.32
CA VAL A 355 -6.89 20.52 -5.58
C VAL A 355 -6.29 19.17 -5.17
N GLY A 356 -5.45 18.58 -6.01
CA GLY A 356 -4.81 17.30 -5.72
C GLY A 356 -3.82 17.41 -4.58
N ASN A 357 -3.01 18.47 -4.60
CA ASN A 357 -2.10 18.78 -3.50
C ASN A 357 -2.87 19.02 -2.19
N ALA A 358 -3.96 19.80 -2.24
CA ALA A 358 -4.81 20.01 -1.07
C ALA A 358 -5.40 18.70 -0.52
N LEU A 359 -5.90 17.84 -1.41
CA LEU A 359 -6.44 16.54 -1.03
C LEU A 359 -5.37 15.64 -0.39
N SER A 360 -4.14 15.62 -0.92
CA SER A 360 -3.01 14.89 -0.34
C SER A 360 -2.83 15.20 1.16
N PHE A 361 -2.77 16.49 1.50
CA PHE A 361 -2.56 16.92 2.88
C PHE A 361 -3.76 16.69 3.77
N ILE A 362 -4.99 16.80 3.25
CA ILE A 362 -6.20 16.47 4.00
C ILE A 362 -6.28 14.97 4.32
N LEU A 363 -5.92 14.10 3.37
CA LEU A 363 -5.88 12.65 3.60
C LEU A 363 -4.78 12.28 4.62
N LYS A 364 -3.64 12.97 4.61
CA LYS A 364 -2.59 12.80 5.62
C LYS A 364 -3.06 13.25 7.01
N GLU A 365 -3.75 14.39 7.11
CA GLU A 365 -4.36 14.82 8.36
C GLU A 365 -5.40 13.81 8.86
N PHE A 366 -6.23 13.27 7.97
CA PHE A 366 -7.18 12.20 8.29
C PHE A 366 -6.48 10.97 8.86
N LEU A 367 -5.42 10.50 8.19
CA LEU A 367 -4.58 9.38 8.63
C LEU A 367 -4.02 9.61 10.04
N PHE A 368 -3.41 10.78 10.28
CA PHE A 368 -2.84 11.08 11.59
C PHE A 368 -3.90 11.09 12.69
N LYS A 369 -5.09 11.61 12.42
CA LYS A 369 -6.20 11.66 13.40
C LYS A 369 -6.84 10.30 13.68
N ARG A 370 -6.92 9.42 12.67
CA ARG A 370 -7.58 8.11 12.79
C ARG A 370 -6.63 6.96 13.16
N TYR A 371 -5.32 7.19 13.12
CA TYR A 371 -4.34 6.13 13.35
C TYR A 371 -4.47 5.47 14.72
N ASP A 372 -4.62 6.24 15.80
CA ASP A 372 -4.67 5.68 17.15
C ASP A 372 -5.97 4.90 17.41
N SER A 373 -7.10 5.37 16.88
CA SER A 373 -8.37 4.63 16.96
C SER A 373 -8.30 3.33 16.15
N TRP A 374 -7.71 3.38 14.95
CA TRP A 374 -7.50 2.20 14.13
C TRP A 374 -6.55 1.19 14.79
N LEU A 375 -5.47 1.66 15.42
CA LEU A 375 -4.52 0.79 16.12
C LEU A 375 -5.18 0.10 17.33
N LEU A 376 -6.03 0.84 18.05
CA LEU A 376 -6.80 0.29 19.16
C LEU A 376 -7.83 -0.75 18.68
N GLU A 377 -8.58 -0.45 17.62
CA GLU A 377 -9.58 -1.35 17.04
C GLU A 377 -8.95 -2.65 16.48
N GLU A 378 -7.80 -2.53 15.82
CA GLU A 378 -7.17 -3.67 15.12
C GLU A 378 -6.22 -4.48 16.01
N TYR A 379 -5.54 -3.85 16.98
CA TYR A 379 -4.50 -4.49 17.80
C TYR A 379 -4.71 -4.40 19.31
N GLY A 380 -5.73 -3.67 19.79
CA GLY A 380 -5.93 -3.43 21.23
C GLY A 380 -4.79 -2.62 21.87
N GLN A 381 -3.99 -1.93 21.06
CA GLN A 381 -2.82 -1.17 21.49
C GLN A 381 -3.00 0.31 21.18
N THR A 382 -2.44 1.15 22.05
CA THR A 382 -2.33 2.59 21.79
C THR A 382 -0.87 2.92 21.48
N SER A 383 -0.64 3.83 20.54
CA SER A 383 0.71 4.32 20.24
C SER A 383 0.92 5.66 20.92
N GLU A 384 1.89 5.75 21.83
CA GLU A 384 2.25 7.04 22.45
C GLU A 384 2.78 8.06 21.42
N LYS A 385 3.33 7.57 20.30
CA LYS A 385 3.97 8.42 19.27
C LYS A 385 3.12 8.60 18.00
N GLY A 386 1.99 7.91 17.89
CA GLY A 386 1.15 7.87 16.69
C GLY A 386 1.89 7.39 15.42
N LEU A 387 1.32 7.64 14.24
CA LEU A 387 1.92 7.24 12.96
C LEU A 387 3.27 7.94 12.74
N ASN A 388 4.29 7.17 12.35
CA ASN A 388 5.63 7.70 12.09
C ASN A 388 5.68 8.49 10.78
N ILE A 389 6.04 9.76 10.87
CA ILE A 389 6.12 10.68 9.71
C ILE A 389 7.20 10.28 8.70
N PHE A 390 8.30 9.67 9.15
CA PHE A 390 9.39 9.26 8.26
C PHE A 390 8.96 8.07 7.41
N VAL A 391 8.19 7.15 8.00
CA VAL A 391 7.60 6.03 7.25
C VAL A 391 6.63 6.55 6.20
N LEU A 392 5.75 7.49 6.57
CA LEU A 392 4.81 8.13 5.65
C LEU A 392 5.53 8.87 4.50
N ASN A 393 6.53 9.70 4.82
CA ASN A 393 7.31 10.44 3.83
C ASN A 393 8.13 9.53 2.91
N THR A 394 8.65 8.41 3.43
CA THR A 394 9.40 7.42 2.64
C THR A 394 8.48 6.71 1.66
N HIS A 395 7.30 6.26 2.11
CA HIS A 395 6.31 5.65 1.22
C HIS A 395 5.81 6.64 0.17
N GLU A 396 5.64 7.91 0.55
CA GLU A 396 5.28 8.98 -0.37
C GLU A 396 6.35 9.18 -1.46
N ALA A 397 7.63 9.24 -1.08
CA ALA A 397 8.73 9.39 -2.03
C ALA A 397 8.87 8.18 -2.97
N ILE A 398 8.74 6.96 -2.44
CA ILE A 398 8.79 5.73 -3.25
C ILE A 398 7.62 5.69 -4.24
N ALA A 399 6.41 6.04 -3.79
CA ALA A 399 5.24 6.07 -4.65
C ALA A 399 5.34 7.17 -5.74
N GLN A 400 6.09 8.24 -5.48
CA GLN A 400 6.32 9.34 -6.43
C GLN A 400 7.29 8.98 -7.56
N LEU A 401 8.22 8.05 -7.30
CA LEU A 401 9.36 7.78 -8.18
C LEU A 401 8.96 7.32 -9.60
N PRO A 402 8.06 6.34 -9.81
CA PRO A 402 7.67 5.91 -11.15
C PRO A 402 7.06 7.02 -11.99
N PHE A 403 6.25 7.88 -11.36
CA PHE A 403 5.60 8.98 -12.07
C PHE A 403 6.57 10.12 -12.38
N THR A 404 7.55 10.38 -11.51
CA THR A 404 8.63 11.32 -11.79
C THR A 404 9.47 10.85 -12.97
N LEU A 405 9.72 9.54 -13.09
CA LEU A 405 10.43 8.98 -14.24
C LEU A 405 9.65 9.14 -15.55
N ILE A 406 8.31 9.09 -15.52
CA ILE A 406 7.45 9.29 -16.70
C ILE A 406 7.46 10.76 -17.18
N LEU A 407 7.80 11.73 -16.33
CA LEU A 407 7.89 13.13 -16.75
C LEU A 407 8.98 13.37 -17.78
N VAL A 408 10.11 12.67 -17.69
CA VAL A 408 11.25 12.90 -18.59
C VAL A 408 10.87 12.65 -20.07
N PRO A 409 10.25 11.51 -20.45
CA PRO A 409 9.78 11.33 -21.82
C PRO A 409 8.59 12.25 -22.18
N LEU A 410 7.74 12.64 -21.23
CA LEU A 410 6.69 13.63 -21.48
C LEU A 410 7.28 15.00 -21.84
N ASN A 411 8.33 15.44 -21.15
CA ASN A 411 9.00 16.71 -21.44
C ASN A 411 9.58 16.72 -22.87
N VAL A 412 10.14 15.60 -23.33
CA VAL A 412 10.58 15.42 -24.73
C VAL A 412 9.38 15.55 -25.68
N ALA A 413 8.25 14.87 -25.38
CA ALA A 413 7.05 14.93 -26.21
C ALA A 413 6.42 16.33 -26.27
N PHE A 414 6.54 17.13 -25.20
CA PHE A 414 6.11 18.53 -25.15
C PHE A 414 7.15 19.52 -25.70
N GLY A 415 8.28 19.03 -26.24
CA GLY A 415 9.32 19.86 -26.85
C GLY A 415 10.12 20.69 -25.84
N GLN A 416 10.14 20.30 -24.56
CA GLN A 416 10.81 21.02 -23.48
C GLN A 416 12.31 20.71 -23.39
N THR A 417 12.81 19.77 -24.20
CA THR A 417 14.24 19.39 -24.27
C THR A 417 15.01 20.10 -25.38
N ASN A 418 14.49 21.22 -25.90
CA ASN A 418 15.11 21.98 -27.01
C ASN A 418 15.45 21.11 -28.24
N GLY A 419 14.68 20.02 -28.47
CA GLY A 419 14.89 19.10 -29.58
C GLY A 419 15.90 17.97 -29.33
N GLN A 420 16.52 17.90 -28.14
CA GLN A 420 17.42 16.80 -27.76
C GLN A 420 16.66 15.49 -27.54
N SER A 421 17.29 14.37 -27.87
CA SER A 421 16.75 13.04 -27.57
C SER A 421 16.74 12.78 -26.06
N LEU A 422 15.86 11.88 -25.60
CA LEU A 422 15.73 11.53 -24.17
C LEU A 422 17.07 11.14 -23.53
N PHE A 423 17.86 10.34 -24.26
CA PHE A 423 19.13 9.82 -23.76
C PHE A 423 20.19 10.93 -23.68
N GLU A 424 20.28 11.79 -24.69
CA GLU A 424 21.20 12.94 -24.68
C GLU A 424 20.84 13.92 -23.57
N TYR A 425 19.56 14.25 -23.42
CA TYR A 425 19.09 15.14 -22.35
C TYR A 425 19.42 14.61 -20.95
N LEU A 426 19.22 13.31 -20.71
CA LEU A 426 19.57 12.68 -19.44
C LEU A 426 21.08 12.65 -19.21
N LYS A 427 21.86 12.34 -20.25
CA LYS A 427 23.31 12.31 -20.19
C LYS A 427 23.89 13.68 -19.86
N ASP A 428 23.46 14.72 -20.58
CA ASP A 428 23.88 16.10 -20.35
C ASP A 428 23.52 16.57 -18.93
N ALA A 429 22.32 16.24 -18.45
CA ALA A 429 21.90 16.53 -17.08
C ALA A 429 22.79 15.82 -16.05
N THR A 430 23.09 14.53 -16.25
CA THR A 430 23.97 13.78 -15.34
C THR A 430 25.39 14.32 -15.35
N ASP A 431 25.94 14.59 -16.53
CA ASP A 431 27.31 15.10 -16.66
C ASP A 431 27.42 16.49 -16.03
N CYS A 432 26.39 17.34 -16.19
CA CYS A 432 26.36 18.66 -15.57
C CYS A 432 26.31 18.60 -14.03
N VAL A 433 25.49 17.71 -13.45
CA VAL A 433 25.35 17.59 -11.99
C VAL A 433 26.61 16.96 -11.35
N PHE A 434 27.23 15.97 -12.00
CA PHE A 434 28.31 15.19 -11.39
C PHE A 434 29.73 15.61 -11.81
N GLN A 435 29.91 16.16 -13.01
CA GLN A 435 31.23 16.56 -13.52
C GLN A 435 31.49 18.07 -13.39
N SER A 436 30.43 18.91 -13.36
CA SER A 436 30.51 20.35 -13.06
C SER A 436 31.48 21.16 -13.94
N THR A 437 31.78 20.68 -15.15
CA THR A 437 32.69 21.35 -16.11
C THR A 437 31.92 22.24 -17.10
N PRO A 438 32.38 23.48 -17.37
CA PRO A 438 31.72 24.41 -18.29
C PRO A 438 31.51 23.88 -19.72
N ASP A 439 32.40 22.99 -20.18
CA ASP A 439 32.39 22.46 -21.54
C ASP A 439 31.24 21.45 -21.81
N VAL A 440 30.58 20.95 -20.74
CA VAL A 440 29.61 19.84 -20.83
C VAL A 440 28.18 20.27 -20.51
N CYS A 441 27.95 21.36 -19.76
CA CYS A 441 26.62 21.82 -19.34
C CYS A 441 25.83 22.63 -20.41
N GLY A 442 26.25 22.62 -21.68
CA GLY A 442 25.61 23.39 -22.75
C GLY A 442 25.96 24.89 -22.73
N SER A 443 25.83 25.54 -23.89
CA SER A 443 26.37 26.87 -24.21
C SER A 443 25.77 28.07 -23.44
N GLU A 444 24.77 27.86 -22.59
CA GLU A 444 24.11 28.92 -21.80
C GLU A 444 24.55 28.98 -20.32
N SER A 445 25.39 28.06 -19.84
CA SER A 445 25.66 27.90 -18.41
C SER A 445 26.97 28.54 -17.95
N SER A 446 26.96 29.86 -17.69
CA SER A 446 28.13 30.58 -17.16
C SER A 446 28.59 30.13 -15.76
N HIS A 447 27.87 29.22 -15.09
CA HIS A 447 28.09 28.78 -13.70
C HIS A 447 27.89 27.26 -13.48
N ALA A 448 28.31 26.43 -14.44
CA ALA A 448 28.26 24.96 -14.35
C ALA A 448 28.82 24.39 -13.03
N GLU A 449 29.84 25.04 -12.45
CA GLU A 449 30.49 24.66 -11.20
C GLU A 449 29.56 24.63 -9.96
N TRP A 450 28.42 25.33 -10.03
CA TRP A 450 27.44 25.40 -8.95
C TRP A 450 26.28 24.42 -9.13
N ALA A 451 26.14 23.78 -10.29
CA ALA A 451 24.98 22.94 -10.61
C ALA A 451 24.81 21.78 -9.62
N GLY A 452 25.85 20.98 -9.39
CA GLY A 452 25.81 19.87 -8.43
C GLY A 452 25.56 20.33 -6.99
N LYS A 453 26.20 21.43 -6.56
CA LYS A 453 26.04 21.99 -5.20
C LYS A 453 24.63 22.52 -4.97
N LEU A 454 24.05 23.22 -5.95
CA LEU A 454 22.69 23.75 -5.88
C LEU A 454 21.66 22.61 -5.85
N THR A 455 21.86 21.55 -6.63
CA THR A 455 21.01 20.35 -6.60
C THR A 455 21.05 19.69 -5.22
N LEU A 456 22.23 19.49 -4.63
CA LEU A 456 22.35 18.94 -3.28
C LEU A 456 21.69 19.84 -2.24
N MET A 457 21.91 21.15 -2.32
CA MET A 457 21.31 22.12 -1.42
C MET A 457 19.78 22.09 -1.52
N TYR A 458 19.24 22.03 -2.74
CA TYR A 458 17.81 21.89 -2.98
C TYR A 458 17.26 20.61 -2.35
N VAL A 459 17.91 19.45 -2.53
CA VAL A 459 17.48 18.18 -1.93
C VAL A 459 17.39 18.29 -0.40
N VAL A 460 18.41 18.87 0.25
CA VAL A 460 18.43 19.05 1.70
C VAL A 460 17.30 19.97 2.17
N PHE A 461 17.13 21.15 1.56
CA PHE A 461 16.06 22.07 1.94
C PHE A 461 14.68 21.49 1.65
N ASN A 462 14.50 20.81 0.51
CA ASN A 462 13.24 20.17 0.15
C ASN A 462 12.86 19.08 1.17
N LEU A 463 13.81 18.24 1.58
CA LEU A 463 13.59 17.23 2.61
C LEU A 463 13.20 17.87 3.95
N CYS A 464 13.93 18.90 4.39
CA CYS A 464 13.61 19.64 5.61
C CYS A 464 12.21 20.27 5.55
N MET A 465 11.83 20.86 4.42
CA MET A 465 10.52 21.46 4.22
C MET A 465 9.39 20.42 4.23
N ASN A 466 9.57 19.27 3.59
CA ASN A 466 8.58 18.19 3.58
C ASN A 466 8.35 17.65 5.00
N VAL A 467 9.43 17.35 5.73
CA VAL A 467 9.34 16.85 7.12
C VAL A 467 8.69 17.89 8.04
N THR A 468 9.08 19.16 7.93
CA THR A 468 8.50 20.25 8.75
C THR A 468 7.01 20.44 8.46
N THR A 469 6.62 20.36 7.19
CA THR A 469 5.22 20.48 6.79
C THR A 469 4.38 19.31 7.33
N LEU A 470 4.90 18.09 7.24
CA LEU A 470 4.23 16.90 7.80
C LEU A 470 4.11 16.96 9.33
N LEU A 471 5.14 17.45 10.03
CA LEU A 471 5.08 17.70 11.46
C LEU A 471 4.00 18.72 11.83
N ALA A 472 3.91 19.83 11.09
CA ALA A 472 2.89 20.85 11.30
C ALA A 472 1.46 20.31 11.04
N VAL A 473 1.30 19.45 10.04
CA VAL A 473 0.02 18.79 9.75
C VAL A 473 -0.34 17.78 10.86
N LYS A 474 0.62 16.98 11.32
CA LYS A 474 0.43 15.97 12.37
C LYS A 474 0.01 16.59 13.70
N TYR A 475 0.69 17.65 14.14
CA TYR A 475 0.43 18.28 15.44
C TYR A 475 -0.58 19.43 15.41
N GLY A 476 -0.94 19.90 14.21
CA GLY A 476 -1.88 20.98 14.01
C GLY A 476 -3.01 20.57 13.09
N SER A 477 -3.00 21.13 11.88
CA SER A 477 -3.94 20.81 10.81
C SER A 477 -3.33 21.18 9.46
N ALA A 478 -3.83 20.59 8.38
CA ALA A 478 -3.45 20.97 7.04
C ALA A 478 -3.79 22.45 6.78
N LEU A 479 -5.00 22.91 7.12
CA LEU A 479 -5.37 24.31 6.89
C LEU A 479 -4.48 25.28 7.68
N GLY A 480 -4.24 25.01 8.97
CA GLY A 480 -3.35 25.83 9.79
C GLY A 480 -1.92 25.87 9.24
N THR A 481 -1.42 24.75 8.73
CA THR A 481 -0.10 24.66 8.08
C THR A 481 -0.04 25.53 6.82
N PHE A 482 -1.02 25.40 5.92
CA PHE A 482 -1.05 26.20 4.68
C PHE A 482 -1.29 27.70 4.91
N VAL A 483 -1.99 28.08 5.98
CA VAL A 483 -2.10 29.48 6.40
C VAL A 483 -0.75 29.99 6.94
N ALA A 484 -0.05 29.21 7.76
CA ALA A 484 1.28 29.57 8.27
C ALA A 484 2.32 29.70 7.16
N LEU A 485 2.30 28.80 6.16
CA LEU A 485 3.20 28.87 5.00
C LEU A 485 3.04 30.14 4.18
N LYS A 486 1.94 30.88 4.30
CA LYS A 486 1.80 32.20 3.66
C LYS A 486 2.80 33.23 4.20
N ALA A 487 3.39 33.00 5.38
CA ALA A 487 4.48 33.83 5.91
C ALA A 487 5.77 33.72 5.09
N ILE A 488 5.92 32.71 4.20
CA ILE A 488 7.04 32.65 3.25
C ILE A 488 7.04 33.87 2.33
N PHE A 489 5.86 34.34 1.90
CA PHE A 489 5.72 35.48 1.00
C PHE A 489 6.37 36.76 1.56
N PRO A 490 5.99 37.28 2.74
CA PRO A 490 6.61 38.49 3.29
C PRO A 490 8.10 38.30 3.59
N VAL A 491 8.52 37.11 4.03
CA VAL A 491 9.95 36.82 4.28
C VAL A 491 10.74 36.90 2.97
N SER A 492 10.29 36.20 1.93
CA SER A 492 10.94 36.23 0.61
C SER A 492 10.97 37.64 0.03
N MET A 493 9.90 38.40 0.22
CA MET A 493 9.80 39.78 -0.25
C MET A 493 10.86 40.68 0.41
N VAL A 494 10.99 40.66 1.73
CA VAL A 494 12.01 41.45 2.45
C VAL A 494 13.41 41.05 1.99
N LEU A 495 13.65 39.75 1.82
CA LEU A 495 14.92 39.24 1.33
C LEU A 495 15.25 39.74 -0.08
N PHE A 496 14.31 39.72 -1.04
CA PHE A 496 14.56 40.23 -2.39
C PHE A 496 14.65 41.76 -2.48
N ALA A 497 13.98 42.48 -1.57
CA ALA A 497 14.04 43.94 -1.53
C ALA A 497 15.35 44.50 -0.94
N TYR A 498 16.02 43.76 -0.06
CA TYR A 498 17.14 44.30 0.71
C TYR A 498 18.44 43.49 0.61
N VAL A 499 18.38 42.21 0.25
CA VAL A 499 19.58 41.39 0.04
C VAL A 499 20.01 41.48 -1.41
N GLN A 500 21.30 41.76 -1.64
CA GLN A 500 21.89 41.72 -2.96
C GLN A 500 22.27 40.27 -3.30
N TRP A 501 21.40 39.59 -4.05
CA TRP A 501 21.61 38.21 -4.43
C TRP A 501 22.66 38.08 -5.56
N PRO A 502 23.58 37.12 -5.50
CA PRO A 502 24.68 37.01 -6.47
C PRO A 502 24.26 36.94 -7.95
N LEU A 503 23.09 36.37 -8.25
CA LEU A 503 22.59 36.19 -9.63
C LEU A 503 21.38 37.06 -9.96
N LEU A 504 20.57 37.43 -8.96
CA LEU A 504 19.29 38.11 -9.14
C LEU A 504 19.38 39.62 -8.80
N GLY A 505 20.44 40.04 -8.12
CA GLY A 505 20.56 41.39 -7.58
C GLY A 505 19.48 41.70 -6.53
N LYS A 506 19.20 42.99 -6.35
CA LYS A 506 18.07 43.49 -5.57
C LYS A 506 16.89 43.72 -6.50
N THR A 507 15.68 43.40 -6.05
CA THR A 507 14.45 43.63 -6.82
C THR A 507 13.65 44.79 -6.22
N ASP A 508 13.24 45.74 -7.04
CA ASP A 508 12.34 46.81 -6.62
C ASP A 508 10.90 46.28 -6.52
N ILE A 509 10.28 46.47 -5.36
CA ILE A 509 8.98 45.88 -5.06
C ILE A 509 7.89 46.94 -5.01
N HIS A 510 6.79 46.67 -5.71
CA HIS A 510 5.65 47.58 -5.83
C HIS A 510 4.97 47.84 -4.48
N TRP A 511 4.48 49.06 -4.26
CA TRP A 511 3.87 49.48 -2.99
C TRP A 511 2.63 48.66 -2.58
N LEU A 512 1.84 48.18 -3.54
CA LEU A 512 0.71 47.26 -3.28
C LEU A 512 1.16 45.95 -2.61
N THR A 513 2.36 45.48 -2.93
CA THR A 513 2.97 44.30 -2.31
C THR A 513 3.40 44.59 -0.87
N TRP A 514 3.79 45.82 -0.54
CA TRP A 514 4.01 46.21 0.86
C TRP A 514 2.70 46.26 1.64
N MET A 515 1.62 46.77 1.04
CA MET A 515 0.30 46.79 1.65
C MET A 515 -0.26 45.39 1.91
N SER A 516 -0.02 44.43 1.00
CA SER A 516 -0.45 43.06 1.23
C SER A 516 0.24 42.42 2.45
N VAL A 517 1.53 42.68 2.67
CA VAL A 517 2.26 42.15 3.83
C VAL A 517 1.69 42.69 5.14
N LEU A 518 1.34 43.97 5.18
CA LEU A 518 0.73 44.62 6.35
C LEU A 518 -0.63 44.00 6.73
N VAL A 519 -1.38 43.49 5.75
CA VAL A 519 -2.66 42.79 6.00
C VAL A 519 -2.42 41.31 6.30
N LEU A 520 -1.48 40.67 5.61
CA LEU A 520 -1.25 39.23 5.65
C LEU A 520 -0.76 38.76 7.03
N LEU A 521 0.25 39.41 7.61
CA LEU A 521 0.85 38.97 8.87
C LEU A 521 -0.15 39.03 10.06
N PRO A 522 -0.89 40.13 10.27
CA PRO A 522 -1.94 40.17 11.29
C PRO A 522 -3.02 39.12 11.06
N SER A 523 -3.41 38.88 9.80
CA SER A 523 -4.46 37.91 9.47
C SER A 523 -4.05 36.47 9.80
N ILE A 524 -2.79 36.09 9.53
CA ILE A 524 -2.22 34.81 9.96
C ILE A 524 -2.25 34.71 11.49
N GLY A 525 -1.83 35.77 12.20
CA GLY A 525 -1.83 35.82 13.66
C GLY A 525 -3.24 35.65 14.26
N VAL A 526 -4.24 36.35 13.71
CA VAL A 526 -5.64 36.24 14.14
C VAL A 526 -6.18 34.83 13.89
N TYR A 527 -5.88 34.22 12.74
CA TYR A 527 -6.30 32.84 12.45
C TYR A 527 -5.72 31.84 13.46
N GLN A 528 -4.41 31.94 13.74
CA GLN A 528 -3.73 31.06 14.71
C GLN A 528 -4.28 31.26 16.13
N TRP A 529 -4.45 32.51 16.55
CA TRP A 529 -5.03 32.84 17.85
C TRP A 529 -6.45 32.28 17.98
N ALA A 530 -7.31 32.50 16.99
CA ALA A 530 -8.68 31.99 16.98
C ALA A 530 -8.73 30.46 17.07
N THR A 531 -7.80 29.78 16.38
CA THR A 531 -7.67 28.32 16.42
C THR A 531 -7.26 27.82 17.81
N ILE A 532 -6.26 28.46 18.44
CA ILE A 532 -5.84 28.11 19.80
C ILE A 532 -7.00 28.29 20.79
N GLN A 533 -7.76 29.38 20.67
CA GLN A 533 -8.93 29.62 21.53
C GLN A 533 -10.02 28.59 21.32
N GLN A 534 -10.27 28.18 20.08
CA GLN A 534 -11.24 27.13 19.77
C GLN A 534 -10.83 25.77 20.38
N ASN A 535 -9.55 25.39 20.25
CA ASN A 535 -9.03 24.13 20.79
C ASN A 535 -9.11 24.09 22.33
N LYS A 536 -8.76 25.20 23.00
CA LYS A 536 -8.90 25.32 24.46
C LYS A 536 -10.35 25.13 24.92
N ARG A 537 -11.32 25.64 24.17
CA ARG A 537 -12.75 25.46 24.48
C ARG A 537 -13.22 24.03 24.22
N ALA A 538 -12.81 23.43 23.12
CA ALA A 538 -13.16 22.05 22.79
C ALA A 538 -12.69 21.06 23.87
N ALA A 539 -11.54 21.32 24.50
CA ALA A 539 -11.02 20.53 25.60
C ALA A 539 -11.86 20.62 26.89
N ILE A 540 -12.51 21.77 27.14
CA ILE A 540 -13.31 22.01 28.36
C ILE A 540 -14.78 21.63 28.13
N HIS A 541 -15.33 21.95 26.96
CA HIS A 541 -16.72 21.70 26.60
C HIS A 541 -16.81 21.23 25.13
N PRO A 542 -16.84 19.90 24.89
CA PRO A 542 -16.87 19.33 23.55
C PRO A 542 -18.06 19.81 22.70
N SER A 543 -19.22 20.04 23.33
CA SER A 543 -20.44 20.53 22.68
C SER A 543 -20.43 22.02 22.30
N LEU A 544 -19.57 22.83 22.94
CA LEU A 544 -19.46 24.28 22.72
C LEU A 544 -18.31 24.66 21.76
N ALA A 545 -17.58 23.68 21.23
CA ALA A 545 -16.46 23.89 20.31
C ALA A 545 -16.84 24.62 18.99
N SER A 546 -18.14 24.74 18.69
CA SER A 546 -18.63 25.14 17.37
C SER A 546 -19.73 26.21 17.29
N CYS A 547 -20.17 26.85 18.39
CA CYS A 547 -21.21 27.88 18.30
C CYS A 547 -20.74 29.30 18.66
N CYS A 548 -20.90 30.19 17.68
CA CYS A 548 -21.01 31.66 17.74
C CYS A 548 -20.18 32.37 18.82
N TRP A 549 -18.97 32.79 18.45
CA TRP A 549 -18.15 33.76 19.19
C TRP A 549 -17.82 34.95 18.27
N PRO A 550 -17.90 36.21 18.74
CA PRO A 550 -18.11 36.66 20.12
C PRO A 550 -19.57 36.72 20.60
N PHE A 551 -20.53 36.54 19.71
CA PHE A 551 -21.95 36.66 20.05
C PHE A 551 -22.53 35.29 20.41
N GLY A 552 -22.41 34.95 21.71
CA GLY A 552 -22.76 33.64 22.27
C GLY A 552 -24.20 33.20 22.02
N ALA A 553 -24.41 31.88 22.03
CA ALA A 553 -25.73 31.32 22.29
C ALA A 553 -26.14 31.71 23.72
N ALA A 554 -27.22 32.48 23.83
CA ALA A 554 -27.89 32.69 25.10
C ALA A 554 -28.26 31.34 25.72
N ARG A 555 -27.94 31.15 27.00
CA ARG A 555 -28.41 30.00 27.79
C ARG A 555 -29.93 29.96 27.75
N ALA A 556 -30.50 28.87 27.23
CA ALA A 556 -31.86 28.48 27.59
C ALA A 556 -31.75 27.46 28.73
N ALA A 557 -32.51 27.73 29.79
CA ALA A 557 -32.60 26.97 31.03
C ALA A 557 -33.09 25.53 30.83
#